data_AF-A0A841E2C1-F1
#
_entry.id   AF-A0A841E2C1-F1
#
_cell.length_a   1.000
_cell.length_b   1.000
_cell.length_c   1.000
_cell.angle_alpha   90.00
_cell.angle_beta   90.00
_cell.angle_gamma   90.00
#
_symmetry.space_group_name_H-M   'P 1'
#
loop_
_entity.id
_entity.type
_entity.pdbx_description
1 polymer ?
#
loop_
_entity_poly.entity_id
_entity_poly.type
_entity_poly.pdbx_seq_one_letter_code
_entity_poly.pdbx_strand_id
1 'polypeptide(L)'
;MWCQGSLEEVPAADRRSAALAVWERDPDEALLAAAARRREPGSPVLLRATVHRVIYHTYDAAGMIEGSDFALARPHPGTVPAEEIIERVNDRYRDELTRAVQRLPHAPRGAAWLWELDPHGATVWIGAPEGTGTSLVRVPWNRPAEGACQLERALFDFLTGDGPGQDGRPAPERHHRCRRGRAPGG
;
A
#
# COMPACT_ATOMS: atom_id res chain seq x y z
N MET A 1 -10.02 10.05 -0.37
CA MET A 1 -11.18 9.14 -0.49
C MET A 1 -12.19 9.51 0.59
N TRP A 2 -13.47 9.51 0.29
CA TRP A 2 -14.57 9.76 1.22
C TRP A 2 -15.58 8.62 1.15
N CYS A 3 -16.04 8.15 2.30
CA CYS A 3 -17.06 7.12 2.40
C CYS A 3 -18.34 7.72 2.95
N GLN A 4 -19.46 7.53 2.24
CA GLN A 4 -20.79 7.81 2.74
C GLN A 4 -21.40 6.51 3.25
N GLY A 5 -21.94 6.50 4.46
CA GLY A 5 -22.41 5.28 5.10
C GLY A 5 -23.34 5.52 6.28
N SER A 6 -23.76 4.43 6.90
CA SER A 6 -24.41 4.43 8.22
C SER A 6 -23.47 3.83 9.27
N LEU A 7 -23.68 4.22 10.52
CA LEU A 7 -22.99 3.66 11.68
C LEU A 7 -24.01 2.95 12.55
N GLU A 8 -23.69 1.73 12.96
CA GLU A 8 -24.52 0.93 13.84
C GLU A 8 -23.67 0.35 14.96
N GLU A 9 -24.23 0.22 16.16
CA GLU A 9 -23.49 -0.41 17.25
C GLU A 9 -23.28 -1.90 16.96
N VAL A 10 -22.06 -2.38 17.19
CA VAL A 10 -21.76 -3.81 17.09
C VAL A 10 -22.56 -4.60 18.15
N PRO A 11 -23.35 -5.62 17.75
CA PRO A 11 -24.11 -6.44 18.67
C PRO A 11 -23.22 -7.09 19.74
N ALA A 12 -23.73 -7.25 20.95
CA ALA A 12 -22.96 -7.79 22.09
C ALA A 12 -22.28 -9.13 21.80
N ALA A 13 -22.90 -9.99 20.98
CA ALA A 13 -22.33 -11.27 20.56
C ALA A 13 -21.06 -11.13 19.70
N ASP A 14 -20.96 -10.05 18.91
CA ASP A 14 -19.89 -9.83 17.93
C ASP A 14 -18.75 -8.95 18.47
N ARG A 15 -18.97 -8.22 19.56
CA ARG A 15 -18.04 -7.17 20.06
C ARG A 15 -16.61 -7.67 20.22
N ARG A 16 -16.42 -8.87 20.77
CA ARG A 16 -15.08 -9.43 20.97
C ARG A 16 -14.38 -9.68 19.63
N SER A 17 -15.08 -10.26 18.66
CA SER A 17 -14.51 -10.52 17.33
C SER A 17 -14.20 -9.23 16.59
N ALA A 18 -15.09 -8.23 16.70
CA ALA A 18 -14.89 -6.92 16.09
C ALA A 18 -13.69 -6.18 16.72
N ALA A 19 -13.54 -6.22 18.04
CA ALA A 19 -12.41 -5.63 18.74
C ALA A 19 -11.08 -6.26 18.32
N LEU A 20 -11.03 -7.59 18.21
CA LEU A 20 -9.83 -8.31 17.77
C LEU A 20 -9.43 -7.93 16.34
N ALA A 21 -10.40 -7.79 15.43
CA ALA A 21 -10.13 -7.39 14.05
C ALA A 21 -9.53 -5.97 13.95
N VAL A 22 -9.91 -5.05 14.85
CA VAL A 22 -9.28 -3.72 14.94
C VAL A 22 -7.90 -3.83 15.59
N TRP A 23 -7.80 -4.54 16.70
CA TRP A 23 -6.56 -4.73 17.46
C TRP A 23 -5.41 -5.30 16.62
N GLU A 24 -5.71 -6.21 15.69
CA GLU A 24 -4.71 -6.80 14.78
C GLU A 24 -3.98 -5.75 13.92
N ARG A 25 -4.59 -4.59 13.68
CA ARG A 25 -4.00 -3.51 12.87
C ARG A 25 -3.58 -2.32 13.72
N ASP A 26 -4.38 -1.98 14.73
CA ASP A 26 -4.17 -0.82 15.59
C ASP A 26 -4.50 -1.19 17.06
N PRO A 27 -3.51 -1.69 17.82
CA PRO A 27 -3.71 -2.07 19.22
C PRO A 27 -4.05 -0.84 20.09
N ASP A 28 -5.22 -0.87 20.72
CA ASP A 28 -5.69 0.17 21.65
C ASP A 28 -6.35 -0.48 22.87
N GLU A 29 -5.89 -0.13 24.07
CA GLU A 29 -6.43 -0.64 25.34
C GLU A 29 -7.94 -0.34 25.51
N ALA A 30 -8.45 0.74 24.91
CA ALA A 30 -9.88 1.06 24.91
C ALA A 30 -10.73 -0.04 24.25
N LEU A 31 -10.15 -0.82 23.33
CA LEU A 31 -10.82 -1.97 22.71
C LEU A 31 -11.14 -3.08 23.72
N LEU A 32 -10.38 -3.21 24.81
CA LEU A 32 -10.65 -4.19 25.87
C LEU A 32 -11.96 -3.88 26.57
N ALA A 33 -12.18 -2.61 26.94
CA ALA A 33 -13.43 -2.14 27.53
C ALA A 33 -14.59 -2.25 26.53
N ALA A 34 -14.35 -1.93 25.26
CA ALA A 34 -15.36 -2.01 24.21
C ALA A 34 -15.78 -3.45 23.86
N ALA A 35 -14.87 -4.42 24.04
CA ALA A 35 -15.07 -5.86 23.85
C ALA A 35 -15.74 -6.57 25.03
N ALA A 36 -15.88 -5.91 26.18
CA ALA A 36 -16.38 -6.53 27.40
C ALA A 36 -17.79 -7.09 27.21
N ARG A 37 -18.02 -8.31 27.74
CA ARG A 37 -19.33 -8.99 27.69
C ARG A 37 -20.44 -8.17 28.35
N ARG A 38 -20.10 -7.46 29.43
CA ARG A 38 -20.96 -6.48 30.09
C ARG A 38 -20.26 -5.13 30.02
N ARG A 39 -20.95 -4.13 29.48
CA ARG A 39 -20.43 -2.77 29.44
C ARG A 39 -20.70 -2.06 30.76
N GLU A 40 -19.72 -1.28 31.18
CA GLU A 40 -19.89 -0.33 32.26
C GLU A 40 -20.45 0.99 31.69
N PRO A 41 -21.17 1.79 32.49
CA PRO A 41 -21.59 3.13 32.08
C PRO A 41 -20.38 3.96 31.65
N GLY A 42 -20.46 4.59 30.46
CA GLY A 42 -19.37 5.39 29.91
C GLY A 42 -18.26 4.60 29.21
N SER A 43 -18.36 3.26 29.11
CA SER A 43 -17.41 2.48 28.32
C SER A 43 -17.47 2.85 26.83
N PRO A 44 -16.33 2.81 26.11
CA PRO A 44 -16.28 3.00 24.67
C PRO A 44 -17.21 2.04 23.91
N VAL A 45 -17.74 2.53 22.79
CA VAL A 45 -18.63 1.74 21.93
C VAL A 45 -17.97 1.36 20.61
N LEU A 46 -18.10 0.10 20.21
CA LEU A 46 -17.73 -0.34 18.87
C LEU A 46 -18.87 -0.05 17.90
N LEU A 47 -18.58 0.71 16.86
CA LEU A 47 -19.48 0.98 15.76
C LEU A 47 -19.00 0.25 14.51
N ARG A 48 -19.93 -0.38 13.79
CA ARG A 48 -19.73 -0.93 12.45
C ARG A 48 -20.21 0.10 11.43
N ALA A 49 -19.34 0.45 10.50
CA ALA A 49 -19.70 1.29 9.37
C ALA A 49 -20.18 0.42 8.20
N THR A 50 -21.39 0.70 7.71
CA THR A 50 -21.88 0.16 6.44
C THR A 50 -21.70 1.24 5.38
N VAL A 51 -20.79 0.99 4.43
CA VAL A 51 -20.48 1.93 3.35
C VAL A 51 -21.52 1.78 2.26
N HIS A 52 -22.19 2.89 1.92
CA HIS A 52 -23.17 2.96 0.83
C HIS A 52 -22.53 3.46 -0.46
N ARG A 53 -21.55 4.36 -0.35
CA ARG A 53 -20.80 4.92 -1.49
C ARG A 53 -19.38 5.28 -1.09
N VAL A 54 -18.45 5.09 -2.03
CA VAL A 54 -17.08 5.57 -1.93
C VAL A 54 -16.83 6.57 -3.05
N ILE A 55 -16.44 7.79 -2.68
CA ILE A 55 -16.06 8.85 -3.60
C ILE A 55 -14.55 8.99 -3.53
N TYR A 56 -13.88 8.94 -4.68
CA TYR A 56 -12.44 9.06 -4.74
C TYR A 56 -12.02 10.18 -5.70
N HIS A 57 -10.90 10.79 -5.34
CA HIS A 57 -10.16 11.72 -6.16
C HIS A 57 -8.69 11.39 -5.94
N THR A 58 -8.03 10.96 -7.00
CA THR A 58 -6.60 10.63 -7.07
C THR A 58 -5.91 11.68 -7.95
N TYR A 59 -4.64 11.48 -8.28
CA TYR A 59 -3.89 12.44 -9.08
C TYR A 59 -4.30 12.41 -10.57
N ASP A 60 -4.83 11.29 -11.08
CA ASP A 60 -5.21 11.08 -12.48
C ASP A 60 -6.67 10.67 -12.70
N ALA A 61 -7.38 10.25 -11.65
CA ALA A 61 -8.77 9.83 -11.74
C ALA A 61 -9.64 10.33 -10.58
N ALA A 62 -10.93 10.53 -10.87
CA ALA A 62 -11.95 10.77 -9.87
C ALA A 62 -13.21 9.97 -10.23
N GLY A 63 -13.95 9.53 -9.22
CA GLY A 63 -15.13 8.71 -9.45
C GLY A 63 -15.86 8.30 -8.19
N MET A 64 -16.85 7.44 -8.39
CA MET A 64 -17.71 6.91 -7.34
C MET A 64 -17.82 5.39 -7.51
N ILE A 65 -17.79 4.67 -6.38
CA ILE A 65 -17.98 3.21 -6.30
C ILE A 65 -19.19 2.96 -5.39
N GLU A 66 -20.12 2.13 -5.84
CA GLU A 66 -21.26 1.72 -5.03
C GLU A 66 -20.79 0.85 -3.85
N GLY A 67 -21.45 0.99 -2.70
CA GLY A 67 -21.06 0.32 -1.46
C GLY A 67 -21.07 -1.20 -1.57
N SER A 68 -22.00 -1.77 -2.36
CA SER A 68 -22.05 -3.20 -2.65
C SER A 68 -20.81 -3.69 -3.38
N ASP A 69 -20.33 -2.93 -4.35
CA ASP A 69 -19.15 -3.29 -5.15
C ASP A 69 -17.88 -3.13 -4.30
N PHE A 70 -17.82 -2.07 -3.51
CA PHE A 70 -16.74 -1.86 -2.53
C PHE A 70 -16.67 -2.99 -1.50
N ALA A 71 -17.81 -3.48 -1.00
CA ALA A 71 -17.85 -4.57 -0.02
C ALA A 71 -17.39 -5.92 -0.61
N LEU A 72 -17.55 -6.12 -1.91
CA LEU A 72 -17.07 -7.31 -2.63
C LEU A 72 -15.59 -7.21 -2.99
N ALA A 73 -15.04 -6.00 -3.08
CA ALA A 73 -13.63 -5.80 -3.35
C ALA A 73 -12.77 -6.40 -2.24
N ARG A 74 -11.68 -7.06 -2.64
CA ARG A 74 -10.63 -7.52 -1.74
C ARG A 74 -9.39 -6.65 -1.97
N PRO A 75 -8.78 -6.10 -0.91
CA PRO A 75 -7.48 -5.46 -1.04
C PRO A 75 -6.50 -6.42 -1.70
N HIS A 76 -5.66 -5.90 -2.60
CA HIS A 76 -4.63 -6.72 -3.22
C HIS A 76 -3.68 -7.25 -2.12
N PRO A 77 -3.26 -8.53 -2.14
CA PRO A 77 -2.38 -9.08 -1.10
C PRO A 77 -1.02 -8.36 -1.01
N GLY A 78 -0.65 -7.63 -2.06
CA GLY A 78 0.55 -6.79 -2.11
C GLY A 78 0.45 -5.41 -1.45
N THR A 79 -0.75 -4.95 -1.03
CA THR A 79 -0.92 -3.57 -0.54
C THR A 79 -0.10 -3.27 0.71
N VAL A 80 -0.19 -4.09 1.78
CA VAL A 80 0.59 -3.87 3.00
C VAL A 80 2.10 -3.96 2.75
N PRO A 81 2.61 -5.01 2.07
CA PRO A 81 4.02 -5.05 1.68
C PRO A 81 4.46 -3.84 0.86
N ALA A 82 3.61 -3.33 -0.04
CA ALA A 82 3.92 -2.17 -0.85
C ALA A 82 4.19 -0.93 0.02
N GLU A 83 3.32 -0.66 1.00
CA GLU A 83 3.48 0.46 1.94
C GLU A 83 4.80 0.37 2.73
N GLU A 84 5.13 -0.81 3.26
CA GLU A 84 6.39 -1.05 3.99
C GLU A 84 7.64 -0.87 3.10
N ILE A 85 7.53 -1.24 1.82
CA ILE A 85 8.60 -1.05 0.84
C ILE A 85 8.75 0.44 0.51
N ILE A 86 7.63 1.15 0.29
CA ILE A 86 7.63 2.60 0.01
C ILE A 86 8.32 3.36 1.13
N GLU A 87 7.94 3.12 2.39
CA GLU A 87 8.53 3.77 3.55
C GLU A 87 10.04 3.52 3.60
N ARG A 88 10.45 2.26 3.51
CA ARG A 88 11.86 1.84 3.57
C ARG A 88 12.71 2.43 2.44
N VAL A 89 12.16 2.53 1.23
CA VAL A 89 12.85 3.11 0.07
C VAL A 89 13.01 4.61 0.24
N ASN A 90 11.96 5.30 0.67
CA ASN A 90 12.00 6.75 0.89
C ASN A 90 12.92 7.14 2.07
N ASP A 91 13.01 6.29 3.10
CA ASP A 91 13.92 6.49 4.24
C ASP A 91 15.39 6.23 3.87
N ARG A 92 15.69 5.11 3.18
CA ARG A 92 17.08 4.61 3.06
C ARG A 92 17.66 4.55 1.66
N TYR A 93 16.82 4.45 0.63
CA TYR A 93 17.24 4.16 -0.74
C TYR A 93 16.84 5.26 -1.71
N ARG A 94 16.65 6.48 -1.20
CA ARG A 94 16.15 7.61 -1.98
C ARG A 94 17.14 8.06 -3.04
N ASP A 95 18.44 8.04 -2.74
CA ASP A 95 19.48 8.41 -3.70
C ASP A 95 19.61 7.36 -4.81
N GLU A 96 19.50 6.07 -4.48
CA GLU A 96 19.40 4.97 -5.44
C GLU A 96 18.19 5.15 -6.35
N LEU A 97 17.03 5.48 -5.79
CA LEU A 97 15.82 5.76 -6.54
C LEU A 97 16.00 6.94 -7.49
N THR A 98 16.58 8.05 -7.02
CA THR A 98 16.89 9.21 -7.85
C THR A 98 17.82 8.84 -9.01
N ARG A 99 18.88 8.08 -8.75
CA ARG A 99 19.79 7.60 -9.81
C ARG A 99 19.07 6.66 -10.78
N ALA A 100 18.16 5.83 -10.30
CA ALA A 100 17.41 4.90 -11.14
C ALA A 100 16.47 5.60 -12.12
N VAL A 101 15.74 6.57 -11.60
CA VAL A 101 14.80 7.38 -12.39
C VAL A 101 15.54 8.19 -13.45
N GLN A 102 16.72 8.73 -13.13
CA GLN A 102 17.56 9.48 -14.09
C GLN A 102 18.05 8.64 -15.27
N ARG A 103 18.00 7.30 -15.19
CA ARG A 103 18.29 6.41 -16.34
C ARG A 103 17.12 6.29 -17.32
N LEU A 104 15.90 6.66 -16.91
CA LEU A 104 14.74 6.58 -17.78
C LEU A 104 14.81 7.66 -18.87
N PRO A 105 14.43 7.33 -20.12
CA PRO A 105 14.33 8.32 -21.18
C PRO A 105 13.39 9.46 -20.78
N HIS A 106 13.83 10.70 -20.99
CA HIS A 106 13.05 11.91 -20.70
C HIS A 106 12.62 12.09 -19.23
N ALA A 107 13.27 11.42 -18.28
CA ALA A 107 12.99 11.64 -16.87
C ALA A 107 13.25 13.10 -16.46
N PRO A 108 12.32 13.74 -15.73
CA PRO A 108 12.57 15.03 -15.09
C PRO A 108 13.78 14.97 -14.16
N ARG A 109 14.53 16.07 -14.10
CA ARG A 109 15.63 16.21 -13.13
C ARG A 109 15.08 16.63 -11.78
N GLY A 110 15.64 16.05 -10.72
CA GLY A 110 15.23 16.38 -9.36
C GLY A 110 15.48 15.23 -8.39
N ALA A 111 15.15 15.46 -7.13
CA ALA A 111 15.11 14.39 -6.14
C ALA A 111 13.82 13.57 -6.32
N ALA A 112 13.91 12.27 -6.06
CA ALA A 112 12.83 11.32 -6.30
C ALA A 112 12.32 10.74 -4.98
N TRP A 113 11.03 10.41 -4.97
CA TRP A 113 10.36 9.71 -3.89
C TRP A 113 9.44 8.66 -4.51
N LEU A 114 9.44 7.46 -3.94
CA LEU A 114 8.51 6.43 -4.33
C LEU A 114 7.13 6.84 -3.79
N TRP A 115 6.19 7.07 -4.70
CA TRP A 115 4.85 7.57 -4.37
C TRP A 115 3.85 6.44 -4.25
N GLU A 116 3.89 5.50 -5.20
CA GLU A 116 2.99 4.36 -5.25
C GLU A 116 3.76 3.14 -5.72
N LEU A 117 3.34 1.98 -5.24
CA LEU A 117 3.89 0.69 -5.61
C LEU A 117 2.75 -0.32 -5.67
N ASP A 118 2.58 -0.94 -6.83
CA ASP A 118 1.46 -1.86 -7.09
C ASP A 118 1.91 -3.01 -8.01
N PRO A 119 1.03 -4.00 -8.26
CA PRO A 119 1.37 -5.16 -9.09
C PRO A 119 1.88 -4.81 -10.48
N HIS A 120 1.53 -3.66 -11.04
CA HIS A 120 1.83 -3.28 -12.42
C HIS A 120 2.99 -2.30 -12.54
N GLY A 121 3.46 -1.70 -11.45
CA GLY A 121 4.47 -0.65 -11.54
C GLY A 121 4.78 0.07 -10.24
N ALA A 122 5.65 1.06 -10.37
CA ALA A 122 5.87 2.10 -9.38
C ALA A 122 5.54 3.46 -9.97
N THR A 123 4.93 4.32 -9.16
CA THR A 123 4.81 5.73 -9.47
C THR A 123 5.85 6.48 -8.64
N VAL A 124 6.67 7.31 -9.27
CA VAL A 124 7.71 8.09 -8.64
C VAL A 124 7.36 9.57 -8.72
N TRP A 125 7.36 10.24 -7.57
CA TRP A 125 7.27 11.68 -7.48
C TRP A 125 8.66 12.31 -7.58
N ILE A 126 8.82 13.27 -8.48
CA ILE A 126 10.07 14.01 -8.70
C ILE A 126 9.82 15.48 -8.39
N GLY A 127 10.51 15.98 -7.37
CA GLY A 127 10.48 17.41 -7.02
C GLY A 127 11.45 18.20 -7.89
N ALA A 128 11.00 19.32 -8.45
CA ALA A 128 11.86 20.20 -9.22
C ALA A 128 13.03 20.73 -8.35
N PRO A 129 14.24 20.93 -8.90
CA PRO A 129 15.41 21.39 -8.14
C PRO A 129 15.18 22.74 -7.44
N GLU A 130 14.33 23.58 -8.01
CA GLU A 130 14.02 24.93 -7.50
C GLU A 130 12.67 25.00 -6.75
N GLY A 131 12.02 23.86 -6.51
CA GLY A 131 10.77 23.78 -5.74
C GLY A 131 9.51 24.32 -6.45
N THR A 132 9.61 24.68 -7.73
CA THR A 132 8.55 25.34 -8.51
C THR A 132 7.63 24.39 -9.27
N GLY A 133 7.82 23.07 -9.12
CA GLY A 133 7.03 22.08 -9.84
C GLY A 133 7.29 20.67 -9.35
N THR A 134 6.39 19.77 -9.74
CA THR A 134 6.48 18.35 -9.42
C THR A 134 6.07 17.54 -10.63
N SER A 135 6.60 16.32 -10.76
CA SER A 135 6.22 15.41 -11.83
C SER A 135 6.04 14.01 -11.27
N LEU A 136 4.99 13.32 -11.73
CA LEU A 136 4.78 11.91 -11.46
C LEU A 136 5.23 11.11 -12.68
N VAL A 137 6.14 10.17 -12.47
CA VAL A 137 6.63 9.26 -13.51
C VAL A 137 6.18 7.84 -13.17
N ARG A 138 5.45 7.22 -14.09
CA ARG A 138 5.06 5.82 -13.98
C ARG A 138 6.12 4.91 -14.58
N VAL A 139 6.59 3.95 -13.80
CA VAL A 139 7.53 2.90 -14.22
C VAL A 139 6.78 1.58 -14.26
N PRO A 140 6.42 1.05 -15.45
CA PRO A 140 5.70 -0.21 -15.55
C PRO A 140 6.62 -1.41 -15.32
N TRP A 141 6.10 -2.45 -14.68
CA TRP A 141 6.75 -3.75 -14.61
C TRP A 141 6.50 -4.53 -15.90
N ASN A 142 7.50 -5.31 -16.34
CA ASN A 142 7.35 -6.17 -17.53
C ASN A 142 6.29 -7.26 -17.34
N ARG A 143 6.08 -7.68 -16.10
CA ARG A 143 5.06 -8.65 -15.70
C ARG A 143 4.47 -8.20 -14.38
N PRO A 144 3.16 -8.40 -14.17
CA PRO A 144 2.54 -8.10 -12.90
C PRO A 144 3.19 -8.89 -11.74
N ALA A 145 3.39 -8.23 -10.60
CA ALA A 145 3.84 -8.87 -9.38
C ALA A 145 2.64 -9.47 -8.63
N GLU A 146 2.67 -10.78 -8.42
CA GLU A 146 1.58 -11.53 -7.77
C GLU A 146 1.71 -11.57 -6.23
N GLY A 147 2.79 -11.00 -5.67
CA GLY A 147 3.00 -10.96 -4.24
C GLY A 147 4.24 -10.18 -3.81
N ALA A 148 4.40 -10.00 -2.50
CA ALA A 148 5.42 -9.15 -1.87
C ALA A 148 6.84 -9.38 -2.41
N CYS A 149 7.27 -10.65 -2.48
CA CYS A 149 8.60 -11.02 -2.95
C CYS A 149 8.85 -10.60 -4.40
N GLN A 150 7.85 -10.75 -5.26
CA GLN A 150 7.96 -10.35 -6.67
C GLN A 150 7.99 -8.82 -6.80
N LEU A 151 7.23 -8.12 -5.95
CA LEU A 151 7.19 -6.66 -5.89
C LEU A 151 8.54 -6.07 -5.42
N GLU A 152 9.11 -6.60 -4.33
CA GLU A 152 10.44 -6.21 -3.83
C GLU A 152 11.52 -6.44 -4.89
N ARG A 153 11.47 -7.58 -5.58
CA ARG A 153 12.43 -7.90 -6.63
C ARG A 153 12.29 -6.97 -7.83
N ALA A 154 11.07 -6.74 -8.33
CA ALA A 154 10.85 -5.84 -9.45
C ALA A 154 11.38 -4.42 -9.16
N LEU A 155 11.15 -3.92 -7.94
CA LEU A 155 11.69 -2.64 -7.52
C LEU A 155 13.22 -2.67 -7.41
N PHE A 156 13.80 -3.71 -6.82
CA PHE A 156 15.24 -3.84 -6.71
C PHE A 156 15.94 -3.90 -8.07
N ASP A 157 15.39 -4.64 -9.02
CA ASP A 157 15.88 -4.71 -10.40
C ASP A 157 15.85 -3.32 -11.06
N PHE A 158 14.79 -2.54 -10.84
CA PHE A 158 14.72 -1.14 -11.29
C PHE A 158 15.81 -0.27 -10.64
N LEU A 159 15.98 -0.35 -9.32
CA LEU A 159 16.94 0.46 -8.57
C LEU A 159 18.39 0.20 -9.00
N THR A 160 18.75 -1.06 -9.21
CA THR A 160 20.10 -1.49 -9.60
C THR A 160 20.39 -1.29 -11.08
N GLY A 161 19.36 -1.17 -11.91
CA GLY A 161 19.50 -1.04 -13.36
C GLY A 161 19.60 -2.39 -14.08
N ASP A 162 19.28 -3.49 -13.38
CA ASP A 162 19.15 -4.83 -13.96
C ASP A 162 17.72 -5.08 -14.54
N GLY A 163 16.81 -4.11 -14.46
CA GLY A 163 15.50 -4.09 -15.13
C GLY A 163 15.58 -3.77 -16.63
N PRO A 164 14.60 -4.24 -17.43
CA PRO A 164 14.86 -4.92 -18.71
C PRO A 164 15.82 -4.14 -19.61
N GLY A 165 16.94 -4.78 -19.92
CA GLY A 165 17.70 -4.46 -21.11
C GLY A 165 16.78 -4.43 -22.32
N GLN A 166 16.93 -3.40 -23.14
CA GLN A 166 16.47 -3.41 -24.53
C GLN A 166 17.15 -4.53 -25.34
N ASP A 167 18.17 -5.19 -24.77
CA ASP A 167 18.85 -6.34 -25.34
C ASP A 167 18.43 -7.60 -24.59
N GLY A 168 17.77 -8.54 -25.27
CA GLY A 168 17.25 -9.81 -24.76
C GLY A 168 18.29 -10.79 -24.19
N ARG A 169 19.14 -10.35 -23.26
CA ARG A 169 20.07 -11.18 -22.50
C ARG A 169 19.41 -11.57 -21.17
N PRO A 170 19.39 -12.87 -20.81
CA PRO A 170 18.88 -13.30 -19.52
C PRO A 170 19.73 -12.72 -18.38
N ALA A 171 19.08 -12.07 -17.42
CA ALA A 171 19.71 -11.57 -16.21
C ALA A 171 20.32 -12.72 -15.39
N PRO A 172 21.47 -12.53 -14.72
CA PRO A 172 22.05 -13.54 -13.85
C PRO A 172 21.12 -13.80 -12.66
N GLU A 173 20.71 -15.06 -12.46
CA GLU A 173 19.92 -15.52 -11.31
C GLU A 173 20.69 -15.31 -10.00
N ARG A 174 20.63 -14.09 -9.44
CA ARG A 174 21.00 -13.86 -8.05
C ARG A 174 19.76 -14.12 -7.20
N HIS A 175 19.67 -15.35 -6.69
CA HIS A 175 18.65 -15.75 -5.73
C HIS A 175 18.80 -14.95 -4.41
N HIS A 176 18.27 -13.74 -4.37
CA HIS A 176 17.97 -13.08 -3.11
C HIS A 176 16.82 -13.85 -2.45
N ARG A 177 17.15 -14.55 -1.36
CA ARG A 177 16.17 -15.29 -0.56
C ARG A 177 15.18 -14.29 0.02
N CYS A 178 14.00 -14.22 -0.58
CA CYS A 178 12.84 -13.63 0.07
C CYS A 178 12.65 -14.30 1.43
N ARG A 179 12.65 -13.49 2.51
CA ARG A 179 12.26 -13.98 3.84
C ARG A 179 10.84 -14.50 3.72
N ARG A 180 10.66 -15.81 3.76
CA ARG A 180 9.33 -16.41 3.93
C ARG A 180 8.75 -15.84 5.22
N GLY A 181 7.68 -15.07 5.10
CA GLY A 181 6.88 -14.64 6.24
C GLY A 181 6.51 -15.87 7.07
N ARG A 182 6.78 -15.79 8.38
CA ARG A 182 6.42 -16.81 9.35
C ARG A 182 4.89 -16.90 9.32
N ALA A 183 4.32 -18.04 8.92
CA ALA A 183 2.91 -18.29 9.10
C ALA A 183 2.57 -18.17 10.60
N PRO A 184 1.44 -17.54 10.98
CA PRO A 184 0.99 -17.60 12.37
C PRO A 184 0.68 -19.08 12.69
N GLY A 185 1.30 -19.60 13.75
CA GLY A 185 1.03 -20.94 14.25
C GLY A 185 -0.44 -21.06 14.66
N GLY A 186 -1.07 -22.16 14.24
CA GLY A 186 -2.45 -22.51 14.61
C GLY A 186 -2.59 -22.99 16.05
#